data_AF-A0A4U9CYI4-F1
#
_entry.id   AF-A0A4U9CYI4-F1
#
_cell.length_a   1.000
_cell.length_b   1.000
_cell.length_c   1.000
_cell.angle_alpha   90.00
_cell.angle_beta   90.00
_cell.angle_gamma   90.00
#
_symmetry.space_group_name_H-M   'P 1'
#
loop_
_entity.id
_entity.type
_entity.pdbx_description
1 polymer ?
#
loop_
_entity_poly.entity_id
_entity_poly.type
_entity_poly.pdbx_seq_one_letter_code
_entity_poly.pdbx_strand_id
1 'polypeptide(L)'
;MRKAFSNGDAAFALNWTYMYNMANDPKQSKVAGDVGIIPAPGDTPDRAGAVNGSMGLGIAKASQHPEQAWQYIHYLTSQPVQDKYAKLSLPVWKSSYHDPAVAQGQESLIVAADKSLNVMLSRPETADYSRLSNTLQQQLQSVLQGKEAPEAAMQTVDKSAARLR
;
A
#
# COMPACT_ATOMS: atom_id res chain seq x y z
N MET A 1 4.24 11.65 7.76
CA MET A 1 5.17 10.54 8.07
C MET A 1 6.47 10.59 7.28
N ARG A 2 6.46 10.54 5.93
CA ARG A 2 7.70 10.54 5.11
C ARG A 2 8.71 11.63 5.47
N LYS A 3 8.26 12.88 5.59
CA LYS A 3 9.15 14.03 5.88
C LYS A 3 9.91 13.86 7.20
N ALA A 4 9.22 13.49 8.28
CA ALA A 4 9.84 13.27 9.59
C ALA A 4 10.90 12.16 9.52
N PHE A 5 10.56 11.01 8.91
CA PHE A 5 11.50 9.91 8.73
C PHE A 5 12.72 10.30 7.88
N SER A 6 12.49 10.92 6.71
CA SER A 6 13.57 11.31 5.79
C SER A 6 14.47 12.41 6.37
N ASN A 7 13.99 13.16 7.36
CA ASN A 7 14.79 14.14 8.10
C ASN A 7 15.61 13.53 9.24
N GLY A 8 15.36 12.28 9.62
CA GLY A 8 15.92 11.66 10.83
C GLY A 8 15.14 11.98 12.11
N ASP A 9 13.96 12.61 12.02
CA ASP A 9 13.13 12.98 13.18
C ASP A 9 12.35 11.77 13.74
N ALA A 10 12.27 10.66 12.99
CA ALA A 10 11.57 9.44 13.39
C ALA A 10 12.36 8.20 12.98
N ALA A 11 12.54 7.24 13.90
CA ALA A 11 13.24 5.99 13.64
C ALA A 11 12.43 4.99 12.78
N PHE A 12 11.09 5.13 12.74
CA PHE A 12 10.20 4.23 12.02
C PHE A 12 9.18 5.00 11.17
N ALA A 13 8.79 4.40 10.05
CA ALA A 13 7.68 4.86 9.23
C ALA A 13 6.92 3.68 8.62
N LEU A 14 5.59 3.75 8.66
CA LEU A 14 4.68 2.84 7.97
C LEU A 14 4.19 3.49 6.67
N ASN A 15 4.62 2.97 5.53
CA ASN A 15 4.18 3.50 4.24
C ASN A 15 4.29 2.43 3.15
N TRP A 16 3.86 2.76 1.95
CA TRP A 16 4.01 1.93 0.76
C TRP A 16 5.47 1.86 0.29
N THR A 17 5.79 0.85 -0.51
CA THR A 17 7.15 0.51 -0.96
C THR A 17 7.85 1.65 -1.72
N TYR A 18 7.11 2.53 -2.42
CA TYR A 18 7.69 3.70 -3.08
C TYR A 18 8.50 4.58 -2.12
N MET A 19 8.10 4.66 -0.85
CA MET A 19 8.78 5.51 0.13
C MET A 19 10.19 5.02 0.42
N TYR A 20 10.45 3.70 0.32
CA TYR A 20 11.78 3.14 0.55
C TYR A 20 12.82 3.71 -0.42
N ASN A 21 12.48 3.75 -1.71
CA ASN A 21 13.36 4.32 -2.74
C ASN A 21 13.57 5.82 -2.52
N MET A 22 12.51 6.56 -2.14
CA MET A 22 12.63 7.99 -1.83
C MET A 22 13.45 8.27 -0.57
N ALA A 23 13.36 7.41 0.46
CA ALA A 23 14.11 7.55 1.70
C ALA A 23 15.59 7.21 1.53
N ASN A 24 15.93 6.44 0.50
CA ASN A 24 17.30 6.14 0.09
C ASN A 24 17.84 7.07 -1.02
N ASP A 25 17.10 8.11 -1.42
CA ASP A 25 17.60 9.13 -2.34
C ASP A 25 18.27 10.28 -1.54
N PRO A 26 19.60 10.49 -1.64
CA PRO A 26 20.30 11.54 -0.90
C PRO A 26 19.87 12.96 -1.30
N LYS A 27 19.18 13.14 -2.43
CA LYS A 27 18.59 14.44 -2.81
C LYS A 27 17.31 14.75 -2.04
N GLN A 28 16.69 13.73 -1.44
CA GLN A 28 15.38 13.83 -0.79
C GLN A 28 15.39 13.42 0.69
N SER A 29 16.47 12.80 1.16
CA SER A 29 16.56 12.19 2.49
C SER A 29 17.93 12.38 3.12
N LYS A 30 17.95 12.73 4.40
CA LYS A 30 19.15 12.83 5.26
C LYS A 30 19.61 11.49 5.80
N VAL A 31 18.77 10.46 5.72
CA VAL A 31 19.04 9.10 6.21
C VAL A 31 19.31 8.12 5.06
N ALA A 32 19.58 8.63 3.85
CA ALA A 32 19.81 7.81 2.67
C ALA A 32 21.01 6.88 2.88
N GLY A 33 20.83 5.59 2.60
CA GLY A 33 21.84 4.55 2.86
C GLY A 33 21.68 3.85 4.21
N ASP A 34 20.97 4.48 5.16
CA ASP A 34 20.74 3.95 6.52
C ASP A 34 19.31 3.44 6.74
N VAL A 35 18.56 3.18 5.65
CA VAL A 35 17.14 2.79 5.71
C VAL A 35 16.98 1.28 5.53
N GLY A 36 16.45 0.62 6.55
CA GLY A 36 15.93 -0.75 6.47
C GLY A 36 14.46 -0.81 6.07
N ILE A 37 14.02 -1.98 5.59
CA ILE A 37 12.61 -2.29 5.31
C ILE A 37 12.25 -3.66 5.85
N ILE A 38 11.07 -3.76 6.46
CA ILE A 38 10.47 -5.00 6.95
C ILE A 38 8.98 -5.02 6.58
N PRO A 39 8.32 -6.19 6.58
CA PRO A 39 6.87 -6.26 6.51
C PRO A 39 6.24 -5.41 7.61
N ALA A 40 5.11 -4.77 7.32
CA ALA A 40 4.39 -4.01 8.33
C ALA A 40 3.91 -4.93 9.46
N PRO A 41 3.92 -4.45 10.72
CA PRO A 41 3.45 -5.25 11.85
C PRO A 41 1.94 -5.51 11.74
N GLY A 42 1.53 -6.69 12.18
CA GLY A 42 0.14 -7.12 12.27
C GLY A 42 -0.46 -6.88 13.66
N ASP A 43 -1.46 -7.69 13.98
CA ASP A 43 -2.21 -7.63 15.25
C ASP A 43 -1.46 -8.24 16.45
N THR A 44 -0.38 -8.99 16.20
CA THR A 44 0.47 -9.60 17.22
C THR A 44 1.95 -9.43 16.83
N PRO A 45 2.90 -9.49 17.79
CA PRO A 45 4.31 -9.18 17.53
C PRO A 45 4.96 -9.94 16.37
N ASP A 46 4.57 -11.20 16.14
CA ASP A 46 5.19 -12.08 15.13
C ASP A 46 4.40 -12.16 13.81
N ARG A 47 3.31 -11.40 13.68
CA ARG A 47 2.48 -11.42 12.48
C ARG A 47 2.73 -10.19 11.63
N ALA A 48 2.86 -10.39 10.32
CA ALA A 48 2.85 -9.31 9.36
C ALA A 48 1.40 -8.91 9.04
N GLY A 49 1.17 -7.61 8.89
CA GLY A 49 -0.07 -7.04 8.38
C GLY A 49 0.14 -6.44 6.99
N ALA A 50 -0.83 -6.62 6.10
CA ALA A 50 -0.82 -5.93 4.81
C ALA A 50 -2.25 -5.71 4.31
N VAL A 51 -2.45 -4.59 3.60
CA VAL A 51 -3.72 -4.26 2.96
C VAL A 51 -3.47 -3.93 1.49
N ASN A 52 -4.37 -4.38 0.61
CA ASN A 52 -4.28 -4.11 -0.80
C ASN A 52 -4.51 -2.61 -1.07
N GLY A 53 -3.52 -1.98 -1.71
CA GLY A 53 -3.56 -0.59 -2.18
C GLY A 53 -3.45 -0.46 -3.70
N SER A 54 -3.64 -1.56 -4.44
CA SER A 54 -3.45 -1.59 -5.89
C SER A 54 -4.38 -0.64 -6.61
N MET A 55 -3.89 -0.08 -7.72
CA MET A 55 -4.68 0.73 -8.64
C MET A 55 -5.14 -0.14 -9.81
N GLY A 56 -6.46 -0.17 -10.05
CA GLY A 56 -7.03 -0.79 -11.23
C GLY A 56 -7.03 0.15 -12.43
N LEU A 57 -6.89 -0.40 -13.63
CA LEU A 57 -7.15 0.32 -14.88
C LEU A 57 -8.56 -0.01 -15.36
N GLY A 58 -9.33 1.01 -15.72
CA GLY A 58 -10.71 0.87 -16.18
C GLY A 58 -10.93 1.54 -17.53
N ILE A 59 -11.89 1.01 -18.30
CA ILE A 59 -12.33 1.61 -19.55
C ILE A 59 -13.59 2.42 -19.25
N ALA A 60 -13.57 3.71 -19.56
CA ALA A 60 -14.75 4.56 -19.41
C ALA A 60 -15.89 4.04 -20.29
N LYS A 61 -17.11 3.97 -19.74
CA LYS A 61 -18.30 3.48 -20.48
C LYS A 61 -18.57 4.24 -21.78
N ALA A 62 -18.20 5.52 -21.83
CA ALA A 62 -18.36 6.39 -23.00
C ALA A 62 -17.19 6.35 -24.00
N SER A 63 -16.18 5.48 -23.78
CA SER A 63 -15.02 5.37 -24.67
C SER A 63 -15.46 5.06 -26.09
N GLN A 64 -14.90 5.80 -27.05
CA GLN A 64 -15.09 5.53 -28.48
C GLN A 64 -14.13 4.44 -29.01
N HIS A 65 -13.18 3.99 -28.18
CA HIS A 65 -12.15 3.01 -28.53
C HIS A 65 -12.00 1.93 -27.44
N PRO A 66 -13.07 1.20 -27.08
CA PRO A 66 -13.02 0.25 -25.97
C PRO A 66 -12.06 -0.93 -26.26
N GLU A 67 -11.98 -1.40 -27.50
CA GLU A 67 -11.09 -2.52 -27.87
C GLU A 67 -9.61 -2.13 -27.79
N GLN A 68 -9.23 -0.97 -28.33
CA GLN A 68 -7.85 -0.47 -28.25
C GLN A 68 -7.46 -0.15 -26.80
N ALA A 69 -8.38 0.41 -26.01
CA ALA A 69 -8.16 0.64 -24.58
C ALA A 69 -7.92 -0.69 -23.85
N TRP A 70 -8.68 -1.75 -24.18
CA TRP A 70 -8.47 -3.08 -23.62
C TRP A 70 -7.11 -3.67 -23.99
N GLN A 71 -6.72 -3.58 -25.26
CA GLN A 71 -5.39 -4.00 -25.72
C GLN A 71 -4.27 -3.27 -24.98
N TYR A 72 -4.42 -1.96 -24.77
CA TYR A 72 -3.45 -1.16 -24.05
C TYR A 72 -3.37 -1.50 -22.55
N ILE A 73 -4.51 -1.74 -21.90
CA ILE A 73 -4.55 -2.23 -20.51
C ILE A 73 -3.84 -3.58 -20.40
N HIS A 74 -4.08 -4.51 -21.33
CA HIS A 74 -3.36 -5.79 -21.36
C HIS A 74 -1.86 -5.61 -21.53
N TYR A 75 -1.43 -4.70 -22.41
CA TYR A 75 -0.02 -4.39 -22.57
C TYR A 75 0.59 -3.82 -21.28
N LEU A 76 -0.03 -2.80 -20.68
CA LEU A 76 0.44 -2.16 -19.44
C LEU A 76 0.49 -3.11 -18.25
N THR A 77 -0.44 -4.06 -18.19
CA THR A 77 -0.52 -5.05 -17.10
C THR A 77 0.25 -6.32 -17.39
N SER A 78 0.84 -6.49 -18.58
CA SER A 78 1.66 -7.65 -18.90
C SER A 78 2.91 -7.72 -18.02
N GLN A 79 3.31 -8.93 -17.66
CA GLN A 79 4.47 -9.15 -16.78
C GLN A 79 5.75 -8.48 -17.32
N PRO A 80 6.15 -8.63 -18.60
CA PRO A 80 7.37 -7.99 -19.10
C PRO A 80 7.35 -6.46 -19.01
N VAL A 81 6.18 -5.84 -19.21
CA VAL A 81 6.04 -4.39 -19.11
C VAL A 81 6.14 -3.94 -17.65
N GLN A 82 5.49 -4.64 -16.72
CA GLN A 82 5.59 -4.30 -15.31
C GLN A 82 6.99 -4.54 -14.74
N ASP A 83 7.64 -5.65 -15.10
CA ASP A 83 8.99 -5.99 -14.63
C ASP A 83 10.01 -4.92 -15.07
N LYS A 84 9.85 -4.37 -16.28
CA LYS A 84 10.64 -3.22 -16.76
C LYS A 84 10.57 -2.01 -15.84
N TYR A 85 9.45 -1.78 -15.17
CA TYR A 85 9.22 -0.63 -14.29
C TYR A 85 9.20 -1.01 -12.80
N ALA A 86 9.65 -2.22 -12.44
CA ALA A 86 9.58 -2.76 -11.08
C ALA A 86 10.25 -1.88 -10.01
N LYS A 87 11.24 -1.06 -10.39
CA LYS A 87 11.94 -0.11 -9.50
C LYS A 87 11.14 1.17 -9.22
N LEU A 88 10.15 1.47 -10.05
CA LEU A 88 9.22 2.59 -9.85
C LEU A 88 8.00 2.14 -9.06
N SER A 89 7.44 0.98 -9.43
CA SER A 89 6.33 0.34 -8.74
C SER A 89 6.47 -1.16 -8.87
N LEU A 90 6.24 -1.89 -7.78
CA LEU A 90 6.32 -3.33 -7.81
C LEU A 90 5.28 -3.95 -8.76
N PRO A 91 5.63 -5.05 -9.46
CA PRO A 91 4.69 -5.79 -10.31
C PRO A 91 3.57 -6.45 -9.51
N VAL A 92 2.45 -6.73 -10.17
CA VAL A 92 1.31 -7.48 -9.60
C VAL A 92 1.48 -9.00 -9.73
N TRP A 93 2.47 -9.44 -10.51
CA TRP A 93 2.72 -10.86 -10.79
C TRP A 93 3.60 -11.48 -9.73
N LYS A 94 3.12 -12.57 -9.09
CA LYS A 94 3.89 -13.30 -8.08
C LYS A 94 5.23 -13.84 -8.61
N SER A 95 5.25 -14.27 -9.88
CA SER A 95 6.46 -14.75 -10.56
C SER A 95 7.57 -13.70 -10.59
N SER A 96 7.23 -12.41 -10.73
CA SER A 96 8.21 -11.32 -10.82
C SER A 96 9.06 -11.16 -9.56
N TYR A 97 8.56 -11.54 -8.39
CA TYR A 97 9.31 -11.43 -7.13
C TYR A 97 10.44 -12.46 -7.02
N HIS A 98 10.44 -13.46 -7.89
CA HIS A 98 11.50 -14.45 -8.03
C HIS A 98 12.41 -14.19 -9.24
N ASP A 99 12.15 -13.14 -10.02
CA ASP A 99 12.99 -12.77 -11.15
C ASP A 99 14.22 -11.97 -10.63
N PRO A 100 15.46 -12.45 -10.87
CA PRO A 100 16.66 -11.73 -10.47
C PRO A 100 16.75 -10.31 -11.04
N ALA A 101 16.22 -10.06 -12.24
CA ALA A 101 16.24 -8.73 -12.87
C ALA A 101 15.31 -7.74 -12.13
N VAL A 102 14.22 -8.25 -11.56
CA VAL A 102 13.31 -7.46 -10.71
C VAL A 102 13.95 -7.20 -9.35
N ALA A 103 14.60 -8.20 -8.75
CA ALA A 103 15.20 -8.09 -7.43
C ALA A 103 16.47 -7.22 -7.38
N GLN A 104 17.23 -7.18 -8.48
CA GLN A 104 18.55 -6.54 -8.52
C GLN A 104 18.51 -5.06 -8.07
N GLY A 105 19.17 -4.77 -6.95
CA GLY A 105 19.28 -3.44 -6.36
C GLY A 105 18.06 -3.00 -5.54
N GLN A 106 17.14 -3.92 -5.21
CA GLN A 106 16.02 -3.73 -4.30
C GLN A 106 15.67 -5.01 -3.52
N GLU A 107 16.68 -5.84 -3.24
CA GLU A 107 16.53 -7.19 -2.68
C GLU A 107 15.79 -7.17 -1.34
N SER A 108 16.16 -6.27 -0.43
CA SER A 108 15.49 -6.11 0.87
C SER A 108 14.02 -5.73 0.71
N LEU A 109 13.69 -4.90 -0.28
CA LEU A 109 12.33 -4.48 -0.57
C LEU A 109 11.52 -5.66 -1.13
N ILE A 110 12.08 -6.47 -2.03
CA ILE A 110 11.41 -7.67 -2.56
C ILE A 110 11.14 -8.69 -1.45
N VAL A 111 12.11 -8.95 -0.58
CA VAL A 111 11.93 -9.88 0.56
C VAL A 111 10.81 -9.42 1.50
N ALA A 112 10.73 -8.12 1.79
CA ALA A 112 9.67 -7.57 2.62
C ALA A 112 8.30 -7.64 1.90
N ALA A 113 8.28 -7.27 0.62
CA ALA A 113 7.05 -7.22 -0.17
C ALA A 113 6.45 -8.61 -0.45
N ASP A 114 7.27 -9.63 -0.74
CA ASP A 114 6.81 -11.00 -0.95
C ASP A 114 6.11 -11.56 0.30
N LYS A 115 6.67 -11.33 1.49
CA LYS A 115 6.01 -11.66 2.76
C LYS A 115 4.68 -10.93 2.91
N SER A 116 4.63 -9.62 2.64
CA SER A 116 3.41 -8.82 2.73
C SER A 116 2.34 -9.24 1.72
N LEU A 117 2.69 -9.65 0.50
CA LEU A 117 1.76 -10.13 -0.51
C LEU A 117 0.99 -11.37 -0.08
N ASN A 118 1.65 -12.28 0.64
CA ASN A 118 1.04 -13.53 1.08
C ASN A 118 0.04 -13.37 2.24
N VAL A 119 0.04 -12.22 2.92
CA VAL A 119 -0.88 -11.91 4.03
C VAL A 119 -1.81 -10.74 3.73
N MET A 120 -1.79 -10.25 2.49
CA MET A 120 -2.51 -9.05 2.08
C MET A 120 -4.02 -9.25 2.09
N LEU A 121 -4.73 -8.35 2.78
CA LEU A 121 -6.19 -8.33 2.79
C LEU A 121 -6.73 -7.29 1.80
N SER A 122 -7.78 -7.64 1.05
CA SER A 122 -8.52 -6.67 0.25
C SER A 122 -9.28 -5.70 1.15
N ARG A 123 -9.42 -4.46 0.69
CA ARG A 123 -10.36 -3.50 1.29
C ARG A 123 -11.79 -3.97 1.02
N PRO A 124 -12.77 -3.64 1.88
CA PRO A 124 -14.18 -3.94 1.63
C PRO A 124 -14.63 -3.48 0.23
N GLU A 125 -15.14 -4.41 -0.57
CA GLU A 125 -15.63 -4.17 -1.93
C GLU A 125 -17.09 -3.69 -1.89
N THR A 126 -17.29 -2.43 -1.52
CA THR A 126 -18.61 -1.80 -1.44
C THR A 126 -18.61 -0.40 -2.04
N ALA A 127 -19.74 -0.01 -2.66
CA ALA A 127 -19.94 1.34 -3.17
C ALA A 127 -19.83 2.42 -2.07
N ASP A 128 -20.11 2.05 -0.82
CA ASP A 128 -20.05 2.94 0.33
C ASP A 128 -18.68 2.96 1.03
N TYR A 129 -17.63 2.43 0.39
CA TYR A 129 -16.30 2.32 0.99
C TYR A 129 -15.78 3.68 1.52
N SER A 130 -16.01 4.76 0.78
CA SER A 130 -15.62 6.11 1.19
C SER A 130 -16.27 6.52 2.52
N ARG A 131 -17.55 6.18 2.72
CA ARG A 131 -18.25 6.47 3.98
C ARG A 131 -17.66 5.66 5.13
N LEU A 132 -17.45 4.36 4.93
CA LEU A 132 -16.84 3.48 5.94
C LEU A 132 -15.45 4.00 6.35
N SER A 133 -14.60 4.30 5.37
CA SER A 133 -13.24 4.77 5.58
C SER A 133 -13.19 6.12 6.30
N ASN A 134 -14.10 7.05 5.94
CA ASN A 134 -14.18 8.34 6.60
C ASN A 134 -14.61 8.21 8.07
N THR A 135 -15.63 7.39 8.36
CA THR A 135 -16.05 7.13 9.74
C THR A 135 -14.89 6.55 10.55
N LEU A 136 -14.21 5.53 10.03
CA LEU A 136 -13.08 4.91 10.71
C LEU A 136 -11.96 5.93 11.02
N GLN A 137 -11.56 6.74 10.05
CA GLN A 137 -10.50 7.75 10.24
C GLN A 137 -10.87 8.79 11.30
N GLN A 138 -12.11 9.28 11.29
CA GLN A 138 -12.57 10.26 12.29
C GLN A 138 -12.56 9.68 13.70
N GLN A 139 -13.03 8.43 13.86
CA GLN A 139 -13.07 7.74 15.14
C GLN A 139 -11.66 7.44 15.66
N LEU A 140 -10.75 6.97 14.81
CA LEU A 140 -9.34 6.80 15.17
C LEU A 140 -8.69 8.13 15.60
N GLN A 141 -8.97 9.22 14.89
CA GLN A 141 -8.44 10.55 15.24
C GLN A 141 -8.99 11.04 16.60
N SER A 142 -10.25 10.75 16.92
CA SER A 142 -10.88 11.07 18.21
C SER A 142 -10.17 10.36 19.36
N VAL A 143 -9.92 9.05 19.20
CA VAL A 143 -9.19 8.21 20.16
C VAL A 143 -7.76 8.72 20.37
N LEU A 144 -7.03 9.00 19.27
CA LEU A 144 -5.66 9.51 19.35
C LEU A 144 -5.55 10.89 20.02
N GLN A 145 -6.64 11.67 20.00
CA GLN A 145 -6.73 12.96 20.70
C GLN A 145 -7.24 12.83 22.15
N GLY A 146 -7.54 11.61 22.62
CA GLY A 146 -8.09 11.36 23.95
C GLY A 146 -9.53 11.85 24.14
N LYS A 147 -10.26 12.12 23.05
CA LYS A 147 -11.64 12.63 23.09
C LYS A 147 -12.68 11.54 23.30
N GLU A 148 -12.33 10.30 23.00
CA GLU A 148 -13.24 9.15 23.05
C GLU A 148 -12.47 7.87 23.42
N ALA A 149 -13.11 6.97 24.15
CA ALA A 149 -12.54 5.67 24.49
C ALA A 149 -12.45 4.77 23.23
N PRO A 150 -11.39 3.96 23.05
CA PRO A 150 -11.23 3.09 21.89
C PRO A 150 -12.45 2.20 21.61
N GLU A 151 -13.02 1.59 22.65
CA GLU A 151 -14.15 0.67 22.52
C GLU A 151 -15.40 1.39 22.02
N ALA A 152 -15.70 2.58 22.55
CA ALA A 152 -16.85 3.38 22.13
C ALA A 152 -16.70 3.85 20.67
N ALA A 153 -15.49 4.30 20.30
CA ALA A 153 -15.19 4.74 18.95
C ALA A 153 -15.35 3.59 17.94
N MET A 154 -14.86 2.38 18.26
CA MET A 154 -15.00 1.22 17.39
C MET A 154 -16.45 0.72 17.29
N GLN A 155 -17.24 0.79 18.37
CA GLN A 155 -18.69 0.51 18.28
C GLN A 155 -19.41 1.46 17.31
N THR A 156 -18.99 2.73 17.24
CA THR A 156 -19.53 3.68 16.25
C THR A 156 -19.17 3.27 14.82
N VAL A 157 -17.93 2.81 14.59
CA VAL A 157 -17.50 2.27 13.29
C VAL A 157 -18.33 1.03 12.92
N ASP A 158 -18.50 0.08 13.84
CA ASP A 158 -19.26 -1.15 13.61
C ASP A 158 -20.71 -0.87 13.24
N LYS A 159 -21.36 0.06 13.97
CA LYS A 159 -22.72 0.51 13.66
C LYS A 159 -22.81 1.20 12.30
N SER A 160 -21.76 1.88 11.86
CA SER A 160 -21.69 2.47 10.51
C SER A 160 -21.53 1.39 9.45
N ALA A 161 -20.67 0.39 9.70
CA ALA A 161 -20.41 -0.72 8.78
C ALA A 161 -21.63 -1.64 8.61
N ALA A 162 -22.38 -1.89 9.69
CA ALA A 162 -23.58 -2.73 9.66
C ALA A 162 -24.68 -2.19 8.74
N ARG A 163 -24.69 -0.89 8.45
CA ARG A 163 -25.65 -0.25 7.53
C ARG A 163 -25.27 -0.38 6.06
N LEU A 164 -24.13 -0.99 5.75
CA LEU A 164 -23.61 -1.20 4.39
C LEU A 164 -23.91 -2.60 3.84
N ARG A 165 -24.64 -3.41 4.62
CA ARG A 165 -25.11 -4.75 4.24
C ARG A 165 -26.52 -4.67 3.66
#